data_AF-A0A7V9HLC2-F1
#
_entry.id   AF-A0A7V9HLC2-F1
#
_cell.length_a   1.000
_cell.length_b   1.000
_cell.length_c   1.000
_cell.angle_alpha   90.00
_cell.angle_beta   90.00
_cell.angle_gamma   90.00
#
_symmetry.space_group_name_H-M   'P 1'
#
loop_
_entity.id
_entity.type
_entity.pdbx_description
1 polymer ?
#
loop_
_entity_poly.entity_id
_entity_poly.type
_entity_poly.pdbx_seq_one_letter_code
_entity_poly.pdbx_strand_id
1 'polypeptide(L)' 'MAASWAQYDGVDAVVKQVVIMGEAPGSLWANVTWSYDGKTQERFCDQLVAGTDGYQIAVLAPMAEARK' A
#
# COMPACT_ATOMS: atom_id res chain seq x y z
N MET A 1 -10.16 9.34 15.22
CA MET A 1 -10.26 9.88 13.85
C MET A 1 -10.86 8.77 13.01
N ALA A 2 -12.09 8.96 12.52
CA ALA A 2 -12.73 7.98 11.66
C ALA A 2 -12.07 8.05 10.28
N ALA A 3 -11.60 6.92 9.76
CA ALA A 3 -11.26 6.80 8.34
C ALA A 3 -12.53 7.15 7.54
N SER A 4 -12.44 8.14 6.65
CA SER A 4 -13.58 8.56 5.84
C SER A 4 -13.79 7.52 4.75
N TRP A 5 -14.63 6.51 5.02
CA TRP A 5 -15.05 5.52 4.01
C TRP A 5 -15.78 6.18 2.83
N ALA A 6 -16.31 7.39 3.02
CA ALA A 6 -16.97 8.17 1.98
C ALA A 6 -16.07 8.47 0.77
N GLN A 7 -14.75 8.44 0.92
CA GLN A 7 -13.84 8.64 -0.22
C GLN A 7 -13.83 7.45 -1.22
N TYR A 8 -14.34 6.30 -0.79
CA TYR A 8 -14.43 5.09 -1.61
C TYR A 8 -15.86 4.80 -2.11
N ASP A 9 -16.81 5.72 -1.89
CA ASP A 9 -18.18 5.58 -2.39
C ASP A 9 -18.19 5.56 -3.93
N GLY A 10 -18.84 4.56 -4.52
CA GLY A 10 -18.88 4.37 -5.97
C GLY A 10 -17.64 3.71 -6.60
N VAL A 11 -16.69 3.22 -5.80
CA VAL A 11 -15.60 2.37 -6.31
C VAL A 11 -16.11 0.95 -6.53
N ASP A 12 -16.19 0.53 -7.79
CA ASP A 12 -16.67 -0.81 -8.17
C ASP A 12 -15.52 -1.80 -8.41
N ALA A 13 -14.33 -1.29 -8.76
CA ALA A 13 -13.15 -2.11 -9.02
C ALA A 13 -11.91 -1.62 -8.27
N VAL A 14 -11.26 -2.54 -7.55
CA VAL A 14 -9.98 -2.32 -6.86
C VAL A 14 -8.90 -3.20 -7.49
N VAL A 15 -7.83 -2.57 -7.97
CA VAL A 15 -6.62 -3.26 -8.41
C VAL A 15 -5.47 -2.89 -7.49
N LYS A 16 -4.79 -3.92 -6.96
CA LYS A 16 -3.57 -3.75 -6.18
C LYS A 16 -2.36 -4.26 -6.94
N GLN A 17 -1.28 -3.50 -6.90
CA GLN A 17 0.03 -3.91 -7.39
C GLN A 17 1.03 -3.82 -6.25
N VAL A 18 1.82 -4.87 -6.06
CA VAL A 18 2.85 -4.94 -5.02
C VAL A 18 4.17 -5.25 -5.67
N VAL A 19 5.17 -4.41 -5.41
CA VAL A 19 6.55 -4.60 -5.89
C VAL A 19 7.47 -4.65 -4.68
N ILE A 20 8.17 -5.75 -4.48
CA ILE A 20 9.19 -5.86 -3.43
C ILE A 20 10.41 -5.04 -3.87
N MET A 21 10.80 -4.08 -3.04
CA MET A 21 11.91 -3.16 -3.32
C MET A 21 13.22 -3.60 -2.68
N GLY A 22 13.14 -4.37 -1.59
CA GLY A 22 14.31 -4.90 -0.90
C GLY A 22 13.92 -5.78 0.28
N GLU A 23 14.83 -6.68 0.64
CA GLU A 23 14.66 -7.65 1.72
C GLU A 23 15.82 -7.54 2.72
N ALA A 24 15.51 -7.74 3.99
CA ALA A 24 16.46 -7.86 5.08
C ALA A 24 16.02 -9.01 6.00
N PRO A 25 16.90 -9.56 6.86
CA PRO A 25 16.50 -10.60 7.80
C PRO A 25 15.29 -10.15 8.65
N GLY A 26 14.18 -10.88 8.51
CA GLY A 26 12.94 -10.60 9.24
C GLY A 26 12.11 -9.40 8.75
N SER A 27 12.51 -8.71 7.67
CA SER A 27 11.71 -7.60 7.11
C SER A 27 11.87 -7.45 5.59
N LEU A 28 10.89 -6.85 4.95
CA LEU A 28 10.98 -6.44 3.55
C LEU A 28 10.31 -5.10 3.33
N TRP A 29 10.74 -4.40 2.28
CA TRP A 29 10.13 -3.17 1.83
C TRP A 29 9.33 -3.43 0.55
N ALA A 30 8.09 -2.98 0.53
CA ALA A 30 7.18 -3.16 -0.59
C ALA A 30 6.62 -1.80 -1.04
N ASN A 31 6.56 -1.60 -2.35
CA ASN A 31 5.79 -0.53 -2.94
C ASN A 31 4.41 -1.07 -3.30
N VAL A 32 3.37 -0.58 -2.64
CA VAL A 32 1.98 -0.97 -2.84
C VAL A 32 1.26 0.15 -3.57
N THR A 33 0.66 -0.16 -4.71
CA THR A 33 -0.12 0.79 -5.52
C THR A 33 -1.55 0.31 -5.61
N TRP A 34 -2.48 1.19 -5.27
CA TRP A 34 -3.92 0.98 -5.38
C TRP A 34 -4.47 1.81 -6.52
N SER A 35 -5.25 1.15 -7.37
CA SER A 35 -6.02 1.79 -8.42
C SER A 35 -7.49 1.51 -8.23
N TYR A 36 -8.29 2.57 -8.29
CA TYR A 36 -9.74 2.53 -8.20
C TYR A 36 -10.31 2.92 -9.57
N ASP A 37 -11.14 2.06 -10.14
CA ASP A 37 -11.75 2.24 -11.48
C ASP A 37 -10.71 2.57 -12.57
N GLY A 38 -9.57 1.90 -12.50
CA GLY A 38 -8.48 2.04 -13.47
C GLY A 38 -7.59 3.28 -13.30
N LYS A 39 -7.82 4.12 -12.29
CA LYS A 39 -6.96 5.26 -11.95
C LYS A 39 -6.11 4.93 -10.73
N THR A 40 -4.79 5.04 -10.85
CA THR A 40 -3.89 5.01 -9.69
C THR A 40 -4.27 6.15 -8.76
N GLN A 41 -4.63 5.82 -7.54
CA GLN A 41 -5.10 6.80 -6.57
C GLN A 41 -4.20 6.85 -5.34
N GLU A 42 -3.63 5.72 -4.93
CA GLU A 42 -2.81 5.66 -3.73
C GLU A 42 -1.56 4.82 -3.95
N ARG A 43 -0.45 5.29 -3.39
CA ARG A 43 0.83 4.57 -3.42
C ARG A 43 1.50 4.69 -2.05
N PHE A 44 1.97 3.55 -1.55
CA PHE A 44 2.62 3.45 -0.26
C PHE A 44 3.94 2.69 -0.35
N CYS A 45 4.89 3.12 0.48
CA CYS A 45 6.12 2.39 0.78
C CYS A 45 5.94 1.74 2.16
N ASP A 46 5.76 0.43 2.15
CA ASP A 46 5.44 -0.35 3.34
C ASP A 46 6.66 -1.12 3.80
N GLN A 47 6.95 -1.06 5.10
CA GLN A 47 7.85 -2.03 5.72
C GLN A 47 7.00 -3.16 6.30
N LEU A 48 7.26 -4.37 5.83
CA LEU A 48 6.67 -5.59 6.38
C LEU A 48 7.69 -6.27 7.29
N VAL A 49 7.27 -6.70 8.47
CA VAL A 49 8.08 -7.49 9.40
C VAL A 49 7.45 -8.86 9.61
N ALA A 50 8.26 -9.91 9.69
CA ALA A 50 7.77 -11.25 9.94
C ALA A 50 7.22 -11.36 11.37
N GLY A 51 5.95 -11.71 11.51
CA GLY A 51 5.28 -12.03 12.77
C GLY A 51 4.93 -13.52 12.87
N THR A 52 4.23 -13.89 13.94
CA THR A 52 3.81 -15.28 14.20
C THR A 52 2.83 -15.82 13.16
N ASP A 53 1.98 -14.95 12.62
CA ASP A 53 0.90 -15.31 11.70
C ASP A 53 1.11 -14.76 10.28
N GLY A 54 2.38 -14.47 9.94
CA GLY A 54 2.78 -13.89 8.67
C GLY A 54 3.31 -12.46 8.81
N TYR A 55 3.42 -11.77 7.68
CA TYR A 55 3.95 -10.41 7.62
C TYR A 55 2.96 -9.38 8.19
N GLN A 56 3.47 -8.45 8.98
CA GLN A 56 2.74 -7.33 9.54
C GLN A 56 3.31 -6.00 9.03
N ILE A 57 2.46 -4.99 8.83
CA ILE A 57 2.90 -3.66 8.43
C ILE A 57 3.49 -2.95 9.65
N ALA A 58 4.81 -2.72 9.65
CA ALA A 58 5.51 -1.94 10.66
C ALA A 58 5.56 -0.44 10.30
N VAL A 59 5.66 -0.14 9.00
CA VAL A 59 5.66 1.23 8.47
C VAL A 59 4.68 1.29 7.31
N LEU A 60 3.84 2.32 7.30
CA LEU A 60 2.93 2.66 6.20
C LEU A 60 3.20 4.12 5.81
N ALA A 61 4.00 4.33 4.75
CA ALA A 61 4.41 5.66 4.33
C ALA A 61 3.75 6.06 2.99
N PRO A 62 2.88 7.08 2.95
CA PRO A 62 2.31 7.58 1.70
C PRO A 62 3.43 8.11 0.79
N MET A 63 3.38 7.75 -0.48
CA MET A 63 4.26 8.28 -1.50
C MET A 63 3.51 9.36 -2.28
N ALA A 64 4.13 10.53 -2.41
CA ALA A 64 3.61 11.56 -3.33
C ALA A 64 3.59 11.01 -4.76
N GLU A 65 2.61 11.46 -5.55
CA GLU A 65 2.61 11.19 -6.98
C GLU A 65 3.92 11.71 -7.60
N ALA A 66 4.58 10.86 -8.39
CA ALA A 66 5.78 11.28 -9.13
C ALA A 66 5.35 12.38 -10.11
N ARG A 67 5.80 13.61 -9.86
CA ARG A 67 5.61 14.71 -10.82
C ARG A 67 6.30 14.31 -12.12
N LYS A 68 5.54 14.38 -13.22
CA LYS A 68 6.00 14.09 -14.58
C LYS A 68 6.89 15.21 -15.09
#